data_AF-A0A936KPD0-F1
#
_entry.id   AF-A0A936KPD0-F1
#
_cell.length_a   1.000
_cell.length_b   1.000
_cell.length_c   1.000
_cell.angle_alpha   90.00
_cell.angle_beta   90.00
_cell.angle_gamma   90.00
#
_symmetry.space_group_name_H-M   'P 1'
#
loop_
_entity.id
_entity.type
_entity.pdbx_description
1 polymer ?
#
loop_
_entity_poly.entity_id
_entity_poly.type
_entity_poly.pdbx_seq_one_letter_code
_entity_poly.pdbx_strand_id
1 'polypeptide(L)' 'MWTARNLQYKLIEYSDGRKELYDLSVDPFENNDLIANGISGEWAAVISELENYRKELQQP' A
#
# COMPACT_ATOMS: atom_id res chain seq x y z
N MET A 1 -0.41 11.19 7.23
CA MET A 1 0.42 10.26 6.44
C MET A 1 0.65 9.00 7.25
N TRP A 2 0.53 7.84 6.63
CA TRP A 2 0.87 6.55 7.23
C TRP A 2 1.36 5.58 6.17
N THR A 3 2.01 4.50 6.59
CA THR A 3 2.42 3.40 5.71
C THR A 3 2.07 2.06 6.35
N ALA A 4 1.75 1.08 5.50
CA ALA A 4 1.52 -0.31 5.88
C ALA A 4 2.30 -1.21 4.92
N ARG A 5 2.93 -2.26 5.45
CA ARG A 5 3.80 -3.13 4.67
C ARG A 5 3.66 -4.58 5.13
N ASN A 6 3.59 -5.52 4.20
CA ASN A 6 3.74 -6.95 4.46
C ASN A 6 5.07 -7.47 3.86
N LEU A 7 5.21 -8.77 3.62
CA LEU A 7 6.45 -9.32 3.04
C LEU A 7 6.67 -8.92 1.57
N GLN A 8 5.61 -8.61 0.83
CA GLN A 8 5.66 -8.34 -0.59
C GLN A 8 5.32 -6.89 -0.93
N TYR A 9 4.32 -6.30 -0.30
CA TYR A 9 3.80 -5.00 -0.70
C TYR A 9 3.99 -3.92 0.36
N LYS A 10 4.11 -2.68 -0.09
CA LYS A 10 4.06 -1.47 0.73
C LYS A 10 3.03 -0.50 0.18
N LEU A 11 2.13 -0.05 1.05
CA LEU A 11 1.16 0.99 0.80
C LEU A 11 1.56 2.25 1.58
N ILE A 12 1.50 3.40 0.90
CA ILE A 12 1.70 4.72 1.49
C ILE A 12 0.44 5.53 1.26
N GLU A 13 -0.10 6.15 2.32
CA GLU A 13 -1.17 7.15 2.20
C GLU A 13 -0.66 8.51 2.69
N TYR A 14 -0.72 9.49 1.80
CA TYR A 14 -0.29 10.87 2.03
C TYR A 14 -1.37 11.67 2.78
N SER A 15 -1.02 12.85 3.28
CA SER A 15 -1.97 13.70 4.03
C SER A 15 -3.11 14.26 3.17
N ASP A 16 -2.95 14.29 1.85
CA ASP A 16 -3.96 14.70 0.88
C ASP A 16 -4.87 13.55 0.42
N GLY A 17 -4.67 12.33 0.96
CA GLY A 17 -5.41 11.13 0.60
C GLY A 17 -4.88 10.40 -0.63
N ARG A 18 -3.83 10.91 -1.29
CA ARG A 18 -3.15 10.19 -2.37
C ARG A 18 -2.53 8.91 -1.81
N LYS A 19 -2.58 7.84 -2.61
CA LYS A 19 -1.99 6.54 -2.28
C LYS A 19 -0.94 6.16 -3.31
N GLU A 20 0.08 5.46 -2.85
CA GLU A 20 1.08 4.78 -3.68
C GLU A 20 1.21 3.33 -3.21
N LEU A 21 1.37 2.40 -4.14
CA LEU A 21 1.51 0.97 -3.86
C LEU A 21 2.72 0.39 -4.58
N TYR A 22 3.57 -0.33 -3.87
CA TYR A 22 4.80 -0.93 -4.40
C TYR A 22 4.87 -2.42 -4.09
N ASP A 23 5.36 -3.22 -5.04
CA ASP A 23 5.77 -4.62 -4.82
C ASP A 23 7.28 -4.67 -4.54
N LEU A 24 7.65 -4.82 -3.27
CA LEU A 24 9.02 -4.87 -2.79
C LEU A 24 9.76 -6.17 -3.16
N SER A 25 9.06 -7.21 -3.62
CA SER A 25 9.71 -8.45 -4.08
C SER A 25 10.39 -8.27 -5.43
N VAL A 26 9.88 -7.37 -6.27
CA VAL A 26 10.40 -7.07 -7.62
C VAL A 26 10.89 -5.63 -7.78
N ASP A 27 10.41 -4.70 -6.95
CA ASP A 27 10.78 -3.29 -6.92
C ASP A 27 11.13 -2.84 -5.48
N PRO A 28 12.23 -3.37 -4.90
CA PRO A 28 12.63 -3.08 -3.52
C PRO A 28 13.02 -1.62 -3.27
N PHE A 29 13.20 -0.83 -4.33
CA PHE A 29 13.54 0.59 -4.28
C PHE A 29 12.35 1.50 -4.63
N GLU A 30 11.14 0.96 -4.78
CA GLU A 30 9.89 1.73 -4.90
C GLU A 30 9.88 2.69 -6.12
N ASN A 31 10.45 2.28 -7.25
CA ASN A 31 10.49 3.08 -8.47
C ASN A 31 9.17 3.05 -9.28
N ASN A 32 8.35 2.02 -9.08
CA ASN A 32 7.16 1.73 -9.88
C ASN A 32 5.91 1.71 -9.00
N ASP A 33 5.21 2.84 -8.92
CA ASP A 33 3.90 2.91 -8.25
C ASP A 33 2.84 2.16 -9.07
N LEU A 34 2.38 1.03 -8.53
CA LEU A 34 1.43 0.11 -9.14
C LEU A 34 0.05 0.72 -9.36
N ILE A 35 -0.27 1.80 -8.65
CA ILE A 35 -1.55 2.51 -8.75
C ILE A 35 -1.43 3.94 -9.29
N ALA A 36 -0.29 4.28 -9.91
CA ALA A 36 -0.08 5.59 -10.52
C ALA A 36 -1.16 5.97 -11.55
N ASN A 37 -1.74 4.97 -12.22
CA ASN A 37 -2.81 5.12 -13.21
C ASN A 37 -4.22 4.83 -12.63
N GLY A 38 -4.36 4.86 -11.30
CA GLY A 38 -5.58 4.51 -10.58
C GLY A 38 -5.56 3.10 -10.02
N ILE A 39 -6.52 2.81 -9.13
CA ILE A 39 -6.64 1.53 -8.46
C ILE A 39 -7.42 0.57 -9.37
N SER A 40 -6.73 -0.41 -9.94
CA SER A 40 -7.36 -1.54 -10.63
C SER A 40 -7.90 -2.56 -9.60
N GLY A 41 -8.77 -3.47 -10.05
CA GLY A 41 -9.37 -4.49 -9.19
C GLY A 41 -8.34 -5.45 -8.56
N GLU A 42 -7.21 -5.67 -9.21
CA GLU A 42 -6.14 -6.54 -8.70
C GLU A 42 -5.47 -5.95 -7.44
N TRP A 43 -5.29 -4.62 -7.41
CA TRP A 43 -4.65 -3.92 -6.30
C TRP A 43 -5.62 -3.59 -5.16
N ALA A 44 -6.93 -3.51 -5.44
CA ALA A 44 -7.94 -3.23 -4.42
C ALA A 44 -7.91 -4.24 -3.25
N ALA A 45 -7.68 -5.52 -3.55
CA ALA A 45 -7.57 -6.57 -2.52
C ALA A 45 -6.32 -6.38 -1.64
N VAL A 46 -5.16 -6.11 -2.27
CA VAL A 46 -3.88 -5.87 -1.57
C VAL A 46 -3.97 -4.61 -0.69
N ILE A 47 -4.55 -3.54 -1.22
CA ILE A 47 -4.77 -2.30 -0.46
C ILE A 47 -5.66 -2.57 0.76
N SER A 48 -6.76 -3.31 0.58
CA SER A 48 -7.68 -3.64 1.66
C SER A 48 -7.00 -4.49 2.75
N GLU A 49 -6.16 -5.45 2.37
CA GLU A 49 -5.36 -6.25 3.31
C GLU A 49 -4.43 -5.36 4.13
N LEU A 50 -3.64 -4.50 3.48
CA LEU A 50 -2.68 -3.63 4.14
C LEU A 50 -3.35 -2.59 5.05
N GLU A 51 -4.49 -2.05 4.64
CA GLU A 51 -5.30 -1.14 5.46
C GLU A 51 -5.84 -1.84 6.71
N ASN A 52 -6.31 -3.09 6.58
CA ASN A 52 -6.79 -3.89 7.71
C ASN A 52 -5.65 -4.25 8.66
N TYR A 53 -4.52 -4.73 8.13
CA TYR A 53 -3.32 -5.03 8.92
C TYR A 53 -2.87 -3.82 9.74
N ARG A 54 -2.85 -2.63 9.13
CA ARG A 54 -2.54 -1.39 9.84
C ARG A 54 -3.57 -1.08 10.93
N LYS A 55 -4.86 -1.21 10.66
CA LYS A 55 -5.92 -0.96 11.67
C LYS A 55 -5.77 -1.90 12.86
N GLU A 56 -5.43 -3.17 12.65
CA GLU A 56 -5.19 -4.14 13.73
C GLU A 56 -4.02 -3.73 14.62
N LEU A 57 -2.91 -3.25 14.04
CA LEU A 57 -1.78 -2.73 14.81
C LEU A 57 -2.08 -1.45 15.62
N GLN A 58 -3.17 -0.77 15.31
CA GLN A 58 -3.59 0.47 15.98
C GLN A 58 -4.66 0.25 17.04
N GLN A 59 -5.11 -0.99 17.28
CA GLN A 59 -6.04 -1.29 18.36
C GLN A 59 -5.30 -1.24 19.71
N PRO A 60 -5.88 -0.60 20.75
CA PRO A 60 -5.27 -0.43 22.06
C PRO A 60 -5.12 -1.72 22.86
#